data_AF-E8MYW3-F1
#
_entry.id   AF-E8MYW3-F1
#
_cell.length_a   1.000
_cell.length_b   1.000
_cell.length_c   1.000
_cell.angle_alpha   90.00
_cell.angle_beta   90.00
_cell.angle_gamma   90.00
#
_symmetry.space_group_name_H-M   'P 1'
#
loop_
_entity.id
_entity.type
_entity.pdbx_description
1 polymer ?
#
loop_
_entity_poly.entity_id
_entity_poly.type
_entity_poly.pdbx_seq_one_letter_code
_entity_poly.pdbx_strand_id
1 'polypeptide(L)'
;MNLYRAQIILEKQQHEQLSQIAHEEGKSISEVARELIRLALRERQRRQMEMAAQILQEDYQNDPELTAFTALDGEDWDETR
;
A
#
# COMPACT_ATOMS: atom_id res chain seq x y z
N MET A 1 18.05 -7.35 -8.03
CA MET A 1 16.97 -7.64 -7.06
C MET A 1 17.35 -8.94 -6.36
N ASN A 2 17.65 -8.89 -5.06
CA ASN A 2 18.17 -10.06 -4.35
C ASN A 2 16.99 -10.94 -3.92
N LEU A 3 17.06 -12.23 -4.25
CA LEU A 3 16.07 -13.23 -3.85
C LEU A 3 16.58 -14.00 -2.63
N TYR A 4 15.73 -14.12 -1.62
CA TYR A 4 16.01 -14.90 -0.42
C TYR A 4 15.15 -16.17 -0.44
N ARG A 5 15.73 -17.31 -0.05
CA ARG A 5 14.98 -18.56 0.08
C ARG A 5 14.07 -18.45 1.30
N ALA A 6 12.78 -18.66 1.09
CA ALA A 6 11.79 -18.81 2.15
C ALA A 6 11.16 -20.19 2.05
N GLN A 7 10.96 -20.85 3.19
CA GLN A 7 10.18 -22.08 3.29
C GLN A 7 8.81 -21.72 3.83
N ILE A 8 7.77 -21.91 3.00
CA ILE A 8 6.39 -21.56 3.33
C ILE A 8 5.60 -22.86 3.36
N ILE A 9 4.93 -23.11 4.48
CA ILE A 9 3.98 -24.22 4.60
C ILE A 9 2.65 -23.72 4.07
N LEU A 10 2.11 -24.42 3.08
CA LEU A 10 0.83 -24.10 2.44
C LEU A 10 -0.15 -25.23 2.72
N GLU A 11 -1.43 -24.88 2.80
CA GLU A 11 -2.48 -25.87 2.78
C GLU A 11 -2.52 -26.57 1.41
N LYS A 12 -2.99 -27.82 1.39
CA LYS A 12 -3.08 -28.61 0.15
C LYS A 12 -3.84 -27.85 -0.95
N GLN A 13 -4.97 -27.26 -0.60
CA GLN A 13 -5.80 -26.49 -1.54
C GLN A 13 -5.05 -25.27 -2.10
N GLN A 14 -4.31 -24.54 -1.27
CA GLN A 14 -3.52 -23.39 -1.71
C GLN A 14 -2.42 -23.82 -2.67
N HIS A 15 -1.73 -24.92 -2.38
CA HIS A 15 -0.71 -25.48 -3.26
C HIS A 15 -1.30 -25.88 -4.63
N GLU A 16 -2.46 -26.54 -4.63
CA GLU A 16 -3.17 -26.93 -5.86
C GLU A 16 -3.58 -25.70 -6.69
N GLN A 17 -4.16 -24.68 -6.05
CA GLN A 17 -4.55 -23.44 -6.72
C GLN A 17 -3.34 -22.71 -7.32
N LEU A 18 -2.25 -22.57 -6.57
CA LEU A 18 -1.03 -21.95 -7.06
C LEU A 18 -0.40 -22.74 -8.21
N SER A 19 -0.46 -24.08 -8.16
CA SER A 19 0.04 -24.95 -9.23
C SER A 19 -0.78 -24.78 -10.50
N GLN A 20 -2.11 -24.68 -10.38
CA GLN A 20 -2.99 -24.45 -11.51
C GLN A 20 -2.70 -23.09 -12.19
N ILE A 21 -2.64 -22.01 -11.40
CA ILE A 21 -2.33 -20.67 -11.92
C ILE A 21 -0.94 -20.65 -12.58
N ALA A 22 0.05 -21.25 -11.93
CA ALA A 22 1.40 -21.35 -12.47
C ALA A 22 1.44 -22.09 -13.82
N HIS A 23 0.66 -23.16 -13.96
CA HIS A 23 0.55 -23.91 -15.21
C HIS A 23 -0.12 -23.09 -16.31
N GLU A 24 -1.25 -22.45 -16.01
CA GLU A 24 -2.00 -21.62 -16.96
C GLU A 24 -1.18 -20.41 -17.45
N GLU A 25 -0.36 -19.83 -16.59
CA GLU A 25 0.47 -18.66 -16.91
C GLU A 25 1.88 -19.01 -17.43
N GLY A 26 2.25 -20.30 -17.47
CA GLY A 26 3.59 -20.73 -17.86
C GLY A 26 4.69 -20.25 -16.90
N LYS A 27 4.36 -20.05 -15.62
CA LYS A 27 5.26 -19.56 -14.57
C LYS A 27 5.60 -20.66 -13.56
N SER A 28 6.58 -20.41 -12.71
CA SER A 28 6.81 -21.24 -11.53
C SER A 28 5.85 -20.88 -10.39
N ILE A 29 5.52 -21.85 -9.53
CA ILE A 29 4.76 -21.63 -8.29
C ILE A 29 5.37 -20.51 -7.45
N SER A 30 6.70 -20.44 -7.41
CA SER A 30 7.41 -19.40 -6.65
C SER A 30 7.25 -18.00 -7.24
N GLU A 31 7.08 -17.86 -8.56
CA GLU A 31 6.79 -16.58 -9.20
C GLU A 31 5.36 -16.12 -8.88
N VAL A 32 4.39 -17.01 -9.05
CA VAL A 32 2.98 -16.73 -8.71
C VAL A 32 2.85 -16.37 -7.24
N ALA A 33 3.47 -17.14 -6.35
CA ALA A 33 3.47 -16.84 -4.91
C ALA A 33 4.07 -15.45 -4.62
N ARG A 34 5.20 -15.08 -5.26
CA ARG A 34 5.80 -13.74 -5.09
C ARG A 34 4.93 -12.62 -5.64
N GLU A 35 4.19 -12.84 -6.72
CA GLU A 35 3.24 -11.87 -7.28
C GLU A 35 2.09 -11.63 -6.31
N LEU A 36 1.47 -12.70 -5.80
CA LEU A 36 0.38 -12.62 -4.83
C LEU A 36 0.85 -11.98 -3.51
N ILE A 37 2.03 -12.34 -3.01
CA ILE A 37 2.62 -11.72 -1.81
C ILE A 37 2.82 -10.21 -2.04
N ARG A 38 3.35 -9.79 -3.21
CA ARG A 38 3.51 -8.37 -3.53
C ARG A 38 2.18 -7.62 -3.55
N LEU A 39 1.15 -8.22 -4.15
CA LEU A 39 -0.19 -7.63 -4.18
C LEU A 39 -0.76 -7.46 -2.77
N ALA A 40 -0.67 -8.50 -1.93
CA ALA A 40 -1.14 -8.46 -0.55
C ALA A 40 -0.40 -7.42 0.30
N LEU A 41 0.93 -7.29 0.14
CA LEU A 41 1.73 -6.29 0.84
C LEU A 41 1.35 -4.86 0.44
N ARG A 42 1.13 -4.60 -0.85
CA ARG A 42 0.65 -3.30 -1.34
C ARG A 42 -0.71 -2.94 -0.78
N GLU A 43 -1.64 -3.89 -0.78
CA GLU A 43 -2.98 -3.68 -0.24
C GLU A 43 -2.94 -3.41 1.27
N ARG A 44 -2.11 -4.14 2.01
CA ARG A 44 -1.91 -3.88 3.44
C ARG A 44 -1.33 -2.49 3.70
N GLN A 45 -0.34 -2.07 2.92
CA GLN A 45 0.26 -0.74 3.03
C GLN A 45 -0.78 0.34 2.71
N ARG A 46 -1.59 0.14 1.66
CA ARG A 46 -2.69 1.06 1.31
C ARG A 46 -3.67 1.23 2.47
N ARG A 47 -4.14 0.13 3.06
CA ARG A 47 -5.06 0.19 4.22
C ARG A 47 -4.43 0.89 5.42
N GLN A 48 -3.14 0.67 5.67
CA GLN A 48 -2.43 1.37 6.75
C GLN A 48 -2.38 2.88 6.51
N MET A 49 -2.12 3.31 5.27
CA MET A 49 -2.13 4.72 4.90
C MET A 49 -3.54 5.31 4.99
N GLU A 50 -4.58 4.60 4.54
CA GLU A 50 -5.97 5.04 4.67
C GLU A 50 -6.38 5.22 6.13
N MET A 51 -6.03 4.28 7.02
CA MET A 51 -6.29 4.42 8.45
C MET A 51 -5.52 5.60 9.05
N ALA A 52 -4.24 5.76 8.71
CA ALA A 52 -3.45 6.89 9.19
C ALA A 52 -4.02 8.23 8.69
N ALA A 53 -4.48 8.30 7.44
CA ALA A 53 -5.12 9.48 6.88
C ALA A 53 -6.45 9.80 7.57
N GLN A 54 -7.27 8.78 7.91
CA GLN A 54 -8.52 8.98 8.65
C GLN A 54 -8.26 9.50 10.07
N ILE A 55 -7.26 8.96 10.77
CA ILE A 55 -6.87 9.44 12.10
C ILE A 55 -6.39 10.90 12.02
N LEU A 56 -5.50 11.21 11.07
CA LEU A 56 -5.01 12.57 10.89
C LEU A 56 -6.09 13.54 10.42
N GLN A 57 -7.10 13.08 9.68
CA GLN A 57 -8.22 13.91 9.23
C GLN A 57 -9.05 14.40 10.41
N GLU A 58 -9.26 13.56 11.43
CA GLU A 58 -9.98 13.96 12.64
C GLU A 58 -9.23 15.08 13.38
N ASP A 59 -7.92 14.93 13.54
CA ASP A 59 -7.08 15.96 14.16
C ASP A 59 -7.05 17.25 13.30
N TYR A 60 -6.93 17.13 11.98
CA TYR A 60 -6.87 18.27 11.05
C TYR A 60 -8.19 19.06 10.98
N GLN A 61 -9.34 18.41 11.17
CA GLN A 61 -10.65 19.07 11.19
C GLN A 61 -10.95 19.77 12.51
N ASN A 62 -10.39 19.26 13.61
CA ASN A 62 -10.73 19.72 14.96
C ASN A 62 -9.64 20.59 15.60
N ASP A 63 -8.45 20.68 15.01
CA ASP A 63 -7.35 21.53 15.47
C ASP A 63 -7.10 22.72 14.51
N PRO A 64 -7.54 23.94 14.87
CA PRO A 64 -7.30 25.15 14.08
C PRO A 64 -5.82 25.52 13.93
N GLU A 65 -4.92 25.05 14.81
CA GLU A 65 -3.48 25.34 14.67
C GLU A 65 -2.87 24.60 13.48
N LEU A 66 -3.37 23.40 13.15
CA LEU A 66 -2.89 22.59 12.01
C LEU A 66 -3.31 23.16 10.64
N THR A 67 -4.29 24.07 10.61
CA THR A 67 -4.76 24.80 9.41
C THR A 67 -4.35 26.28 9.42
N ALA A 68 -3.62 26.74 10.43
CA ALA A 68 -3.23 28.15 10.56
C ALA A 68 -2.40 28.66 9.37
N PHE A 69 -1.60 27.79 8.75
CA PHE A 69 -0.77 28.14 7.59
C PHE A 69 -1.50 28.01 6.24
N THR A 70 -2.58 27.22 6.15
CA THR A 70 -3.39 27.17 4.91
C THR A 70 -4.24 28.42 4.73
N ALA A 71 -4.52 29.16 5.81
CA ALA A 71 -5.16 30.47 5.75
C ALA A 71 -4.25 31.57 5.12
N LEU A 72 -2.94 31.38 5.14
CA LEU A 72 -1.96 32.33 4.58
C LEU A 72 -1.65 32.07 3.09
N ASP A 73 -2.05 30.92 2.55
CA ASP A 73 -1.85 30.56 1.13
C ASP A 73 -2.83 31.30 0.19
N GLY A 74 -3.76 32.09 0.76
CA GLY A 74 -4.67 32.99 0.07
C GLY A 74 -4.23 34.46 0.06
N GLU A 75 -3.08 34.81 0.63
CA GLU A 75 -2.47 36.12 0.39
C GLU A 75 -1.80 36.09 -0.99
N ASP A 76 -2.42 36.78 -1.96
CA ASP A 76 -1.84 37.04 -3.28
C ASP A 76 -0.39 37.48 -3.11
N TRP A 77 0.56 36.64 -3.53
CA TRP A 77 2.00 36.92 -3.57
C TRP A 77 2.34 37.94 -4.68
N ASP A 78 1.53 38.99 -4.83
CA ASP A 78 1.57 39.92 -5.96
C ASP A 78 1.47 41.39 -5.51
N GLU A 79 2.29 41.81 -4.55
CA GLU A 79 2.68 43.22 -4.41
C GLU A 79 4.15 43.27 -3.96
N THR A 80 5.15 43.51 -4.80
CA THR A 80 5.36 44.77 -5.53
C THR A 80 6.52 44.62 -6.51
N ARG A 81 6.35 45.29 -7.65
CA ARG A 81 7.37 45.67 -8.63
C ARG A 81 8.46 46.57 -8.04
#